data_AF-A0A7C9EU95-F1
#
_entry.id   AF-A0A7C9EU95-F1
#
_cell.length_a   1.000
_cell.length_b   1.000
_cell.length_c   1.000
_cell.angle_alpha   90.00
_cell.angle_beta   90.00
_cell.angle_gamma   90.00
#
_symmetry.space_group_name_H-M   'P 1'
#
loop_
_entity.id
_entity.type
_entity.pdbx_description
1 polymer ?
#
loop_
_entity_poly.entity_id
_entity_poly.type
_entity_poly.pdbx_seq_one_letter_code
_entity_poly.pdbx_strand_id
1 'polypeptide(L)'
;FVGLPFRVVPFTLFELQSKWIAGILSGRASLPSKENMMEEVELFYSKLKATGIPKHYTHRLGEQQFEYDDWLAAESGSPPVEEWRKKMYFATGANRKIRPETYR
;
A
#
# COMPACT_ATOMS: atom_id res chain seq x y z
N PHE A 1 -9.31 -7.92 3.40
CA PHE A 1 -8.54 -8.76 2.46
C PHE A 1 -7.05 -8.50 2.68
N VAL A 2 -6.20 -9.48 2.40
CA VAL A 2 -4.73 -9.31 2.43
C VAL A 2 -4.20 -9.52 1.02
N GLY A 3 -3.32 -8.63 0.57
CA GLY A 3 -2.57 -8.78 -0.68
C GLY A 3 -3.29 -8.38 -1.97
N LEU A 4 -4.33 -7.55 -1.91
CA LEU A 4 -4.94 -6.98 -3.12
C LEU A 4 -4.00 -6.02 -3.90
N PRO A 5 -3.19 -5.16 -3.25
CA PRO A 5 -2.33 -4.24 -3.97
C PRO A 5 -1.24 -4.92 -4.81
N PHE A 6 -0.88 -4.30 -5.95
CA PHE A 6 0.19 -4.78 -6.83
C PHE A 6 1.17 -3.67 -7.23
N ARG A 7 2.31 -4.06 -7.81
CA ARG A 7 3.53 -3.23 -7.96
C ARG A 7 4.08 -2.79 -6.59
N VAL A 8 4.22 -3.75 -5.68
CA VAL A 8 4.58 -3.56 -4.27
C VAL A 8 5.67 -4.55 -3.83
N VAL A 9 6.25 -4.36 -2.64
CA VAL A 9 7.06 -5.33 -1.90
C VAL A 9 6.12 -6.18 -1.04
N PRO A 10 5.78 -7.41 -1.46
CA PRO A 10 4.60 -8.11 -0.96
C PRO A 10 4.70 -8.48 0.53
N PHE A 11 5.85 -8.95 1.01
CA PHE A 11 5.94 -9.47 2.38
C PHE A 11 5.76 -8.38 3.44
N THR A 12 6.36 -7.20 3.24
CA THR A 12 6.18 -6.05 4.14
C THR A 12 4.70 -5.62 4.18
N LEU A 13 4.08 -5.51 3.00
CA LEU A 13 2.67 -5.19 2.88
C LEU A 13 1.76 -6.21 3.57
N PHE A 14 1.98 -7.51 3.36
CA PHE A 14 1.13 -8.57 3.91
C PHE A 14 1.23 -8.63 5.44
N GLU A 15 2.42 -8.41 5.98
CA GLU A 15 2.63 -8.34 7.42
C GLU A 15 1.82 -7.18 8.01
N LEU A 16 1.96 -5.98 7.45
CA LEU A 16 1.29 -4.77 7.95
C LEU A 16 -0.24 -4.86 7.82
N GLN A 17 -0.76 -5.34 6.68
CA GLN A 17 -2.19 -5.57 6.50
C GLN A 17 -2.73 -6.59 7.51
N SER A 18 -2.01 -7.69 7.73
CA SER A 18 -2.40 -8.71 8.69
C SER A 18 -2.41 -8.18 10.13
N LYS A 19 -1.39 -7.40 10.51
CA LYS A 19 -1.33 -6.77 11.85
C LYS A 19 -2.48 -5.79 12.08
N TRP A 20 -2.76 -4.92 11.11
CA TRP A 20 -3.87 -3.97 11.20
C TRP A 20 -5.22 -4.67 11.32
N ILE A 21 -5.48 -5.67 10.46
CA ILE A 21 -6.72 -6.48 10.52
C ILE A 21 -6.84 -7.19 11.88
N ALA A 22 -5.76 -7.79 12.38
CA ALA A 22 -5.76 -8.42 13.70
C ALA A 22 -6.03 -7.39 14.82
N GLY A 23 -5.47 -6.17 14.70
CA GLY A 23 -5.76 -5.04 15.60
C GLY A 23 -7.25 -4.73 15.67
N ILE A 24 -7.91 -4.59 14.51
CA ILE A 24 -9.35 -4.36 14.39
C ILE A 24 -10.15 -5.50 15.03
N LEU A 25 -9.87 -6.75 14.64
CA LEU A 25 -10.61 -7.91 15.13
C LEU A 25 -10.45 -8.14 16.64
N SER A 26 -9.31 -7.71 17.21
CA SER A 26 -9.05 -7.75 18.65
C SER A 26 -9.64 -6.57 19.44
N GLY A 27 -10.24 -5.58 18.77
CA GLY A 27 -10.75 -4.36 19.40
C GLY A 27 -9.67 -3.36 19.84
N ARG A 28 -8.41 -3.56 19.43
CA ARG A 28 -7.30 -2.60 19.69
C ARG A 28 -7.31 -1.41 18.74
N ALA A 29 -7.98 -1.54 17.60
CA ALA A 29 -8.23 -0.47 16.65
C ALA A 29 -9.71 -0.48 16.27
N SER A 30 -10.25 0.69 15.93
CA SER A 30 -11.64 0.85 15.48
C SER A 30 -11.67 1.23 14.00
N LEU A 31 -12.61 0.65 13.26
CA LEU A 31 -12.92 1.14 11.93
C LEU A 31 -13.83 2.37 11.99
N PRO A 32 -13.79 3.26 10.99
CA PRO A 32 -14.83 4.26 10.78
C PRO A 32 -16.21 3.62 10.58
N SER A 33 -17.27 4.44 10.58
CA SER A 33 -18.60 3.98 10.19
C SER A 33 -18.59 3.42 8.76
N LYS A 34 -19.58 2.59 8.45
CA LYS A 34 -19.74 2.02 7.11
C LYS A 34 -19.93 3.12 6.07
N GLU A 35 -20.67 4.17 6.42
CA GLU A 35 -20.95 5.33 5.58
C GLU A 35 -19.66 6.06 5.25
N ASN A 36 -18.83 6.39 6.25
CA ASN A 36 -17.56 7.07 6.04
C ASN A 36 -16.59 6.24 5.18
N MET A 37 -16.50 4.93 5.44
CA MET A 37 -15.66 4.05 4.61
C MET A 37 -16.13 4.01 3.14
N MET A 38 -17.45 4.04 2.90
CA MET A 38 -17.99 4.06 1.55
C MET A 38 -17.75 5.40 0.85
N GLU A 39 -17.91 6.52 1.57
CA GLU A 39 -17.62 7.86 1.06
C GLU A 39 -16.14 8.01 0.64
N GLU A 40 -15.20 7.48 1.43
CA GLU A 40 -13.77 7.47 1.07
C GLU A 40 -13.50 6.65 -0.21
N VAL A 41 -14.17 5.50 -0.38
CA VAL A 41 -14.05 4.67 -1.58
C VAL A 41 -14.61 5.38 -2.81
N GLU A 42 -15.76 6.03 -2.70
CA GLU A 42 -16.36 6.81 -3.80
C GLU A 42 -15.50 8.03 -4.17
N LEU A 43 -14.92 8.71 -3.18
CA LEU A 43 -13.97 9.79 -3.40
C LEU A 43 -12.71 9.28 -4.11
N PHE A 44 -12.21 8.11 -3.74
CA PHE A 44 -11.08 7.47 -4.41
C PHE A 44 -11.39 7.16 -5.88
N TYR A 45 -12.53 6.52 -6.18
CA TYR A 45 -12.93 6.26 -7.57
C TYR A 45 -13.17 7.54 -8.38
N SER A 46 -13.71 8.58 -7.75
CA SER A 46 -13.87 9.90 -8.38
C SER A 46 -12.52 10.52 -8.74
N LYS A 47 -11.52 10.41 -7.87
CA LYS A 47 -10.13 10.83 -8.15
C LYS A 47 -9.52 10.02 -9.30
N LEU A 48 -9.69 8.69 -9.33
CA LEU A 48 -9.22 7.85 -10.44
C LEU A 48 -9.84 8.29 -11.77
N LYS A 49 -11.16 8.54 -11.78
CA LYS A 49 -11.89 9.00 -12.96
C LYS A 49 -11.39 10.37 -13.43
N ALA A 50 -11.23 11.32 -12.52
CA ALA A 50 -10.76 12.68 -12.83
C ALA A 50 -9.32 12.70 -13.37
N THR A 51 -8.47 11.78 -12.91
CA THR A 51 -7.08 11.62 -13.37
C THR A 51 -6.93 10.71 -14.60
N GLY A 52 -8.04 10.18 -15.13
CA GLY A 52 -8.03 9.30 -16.29
C GLY A 52 -7.41 7.92 -16.04
N ILE A 53 -7.29 7.48 -14.79
CA ILE A 53 -6.73 6.17 -14.45
C ILE A 53 -7.77 5.08 -14.71
N PRO A 54 -7.46 4.07 -15.55
CA PRO A 54 -8.37 2.96 -15.81
C PRO A 54 -8.70 2.14 -14.55
N LYS A 55 -9.94 1.64 -14.46
CA LYS A 55 -10.42 0.84 -13.32
C LYS A 55 -9.56 -0.40 -12.99
N HIS A 56 -8.91 -1.03 -13.96
CA HIS A 56 -8.04 -2.19 -13.68
C HIS A 56 -6.76 -1.81 -12.91
N TYR A 57 -6.45 -0.52 -12.75
CA TYR A 57 -5.37 -0.02 -11.90
C TYR A 57 -5.81 0.39 -10.50
N THR A 58 -7.06 0.13 -10.09
CA THR A 58 -7.60 0.46 -8.74
C THR A 58 -6.69 0.02 -7.60
N HIS A 59 -6.02 -1.14 -7.71
CA HIS A 59 -5.13 -1.66 -6.66
C HIS A 59 -3.64 -1.46 -6.95
N ARG A 60 -3.27 -0.63 -7.93
CA ARG A 60 -1.85 -0.34 -8.23
C ARG A 60 -1.33 0.72 -7.26
N LEU A 61 -0.36 0.36 -6.41
CA LEU A 61 0.30 1.34 -5.52
C LEU A 61 1.59 1.89 -6.14
N GLY A 62 2.51 1.01 -6.57
CA GLY A 62 3.77 1.46 -7.17
C GLY A 62 4.63 2.28 -6.19
N GLU A 63 4.88 3.54 -6.52
CA GLU A 63 5.69 4.45 -5.69
C GLU A 63 4.98 4.81 -4.38
N GLN A 64 3.64 4.83 -4.38
CA GLN A 64 2.81 5.14 -3.21
C GLN A 64 2.75 4.03 -2.17
N GLN A 65 3.37 2.86 -2.44
CA GLN A 65 3.29 1.72 -1.53
C GLN A 65 3.81 2.05 -0.11
N PHE A 66 4.85 2.87 0.00
CA PHE A 66 5.48 3.15 1.28
C PHE A 66 4.66 4.13 2.12
N GLU A 67 3.90 5.03 1.49
CA GLU A 67 2.93 5.88 2.19
C GLU A 67 1.79 5.03 2.76
N TYR A 68 1.31 4.05 1.97
CA TYR A 68 0.29 3.11 2.42
C TYR A 68 0.80 2.17 3.52
N ASP A 69 2.02 1.65 3.39
CA ASP A 69 2.65 0.80 4.40
C ASP A 69 2.90 1.58 5.70
N ASP A 70 3.40 2.82 5.63
CA ASP A 70 3.62 3.67 6.80
C ASP A 70 2.29 4.03 7.50
N TRP A 71 1.21 4.23 6.73
CA TRP A 71 -0.13 4.38 7.28
C TRP A 71 -0.60 3.12 8.02
N LEU A 72 -0.46 1.93 7.40
CA LEU A 72 -0.79 0.66 8.08
C LEU A 72 0.08 0.43 9.32
N ALA A 73 1.34 0.84 9.30
CA ALA A 73 2.25 0.72 10.42
C ALA A 73 1.74 1.58 11.60
N ALA A 74 1.38 2.84 11.34
CA ALA A 74 0.80 3.72 12.36
C ALA A 74 -0.49 3.13 12.96
N GLU A 75 -1.41 2.66 12.12
CA GLU A 75 -2.69 2.07 12.53
C GLU A 75 -2.54 0.74 13.31
N SER A 76 -1.41 0.03 13.12
CA SER A 76 -1.12 -1.23 13.80
C SER A 76 -0.15 -1.11 14.97
N GLY A 77 0.34 0.11 15.27
CA GLY A 77 1.37 0.34 16.28
C GLY A 77 2.75 -0.25 15.93
N SER A 78 3.02 -0.44 14.63
CA SER A 78 4.31 -0.90 14.10
C SER A 78 5.21 0.29 13.77
N PRO A 79 6.55 0.13 13.76
CA PRO A 79 7.44 1.15 13.22
C PRO A 79 7.22 1.35 11.72
N PRO A 80 7.45 2.57 11.18
CA PRO A 80 7.38 2.82 9.75
C PRO A 80 8.46 2.03 8.99
N VAL A 81 8.26 1.88 7.68
CA VAL A 81 9.20 1.18 6.80
C VAL A 81 10.56 1.88 6.81
N GLU A 82 11.64 1.11 6.89
CA GLU A 82 12.98 1.67 7.01
C GLU A 82 13.40 2.43 5.75
N GLU A 83 14.01 3.60 5.92
CA GLU A 83 14.42 4.46 4.79
C GLU A 83 15.38 3.78 3.82
N TRP A 84 16.24 2.89 4.30
CA TRP A 84 17.14 2.11 3.43
C TRP A 84 16.36 1.16 2.52
N ARG A 85 15.22 0.62 2.98
CA ARG A 85 14.38 -0.31 2.21
C ARG A 85 13.66 0.44 1.09
N LYS A 86 13.15 1.64 1.39
CA LYS A 86 12.56 2.56 0.39
C LYS A 86 13.59 2.87 -0.70
N LYS A 87 14.80 3.30 -0.31
CA LYS A 87 15.91 3.58 -1.24
C LYS A 87 16.28 2.36 -2.10
N MET A 88 16.36 1.17 -1.50
CA MET A 88 16.70 -0.07 -2.21
C MET A 88 15.64 -0.43 -3.27
N TYR A 89 14.35 -0.24 -2.97
CA TYR A 89 13.28 -0.48 -3.93
C TYR A 89 13.43 0.40 -5.18
N PHE A 90 13.64 1.71 -4.99
CA PHE A 90 13.83 2.64 -6.11
C PHE A 90 15.11 2.34 -6.90
N ALA A 91 16.23 2.07 -6.21
CA ALA A 91 17.49 1.71 -6.87
C ALA A 91 17.37 0.42 -7.70
N THR A 92 16.71 -0.61 -7.16
CA THR A 92 16.46 -1.87 -7.87
C THR A 92 15.52 -1.66 -9.07
N GLY A 93 14.49 -0.84 -8.91
CA GLY A 93 13.59 -0.44 -9.99
C GLY A 93 14.31 0.26 -11.14
N ALA A 94 15.19 1.21 -10.82
CA ALA A 94 16.02 1.91 -11.78
C ALA A 94 17.01 0.95 -12.48
N ASN A 95 17.71 0.11 -11.72
CA ASN A 95 18.65 -0.88 -12.28
C ASN A 95 17.97 -1.87 -13.21
N ARG A 96 16.79 -2.39 -12.85
CA ARG A 96 16.01 -3.28 -13.73
C ARG A 96 15.56 -2.59 -15.02
N LYS A 97 15.29 -1.28 -14.97
CA LYS A 97 14.90 -0.50 -16.16
C LYS A 97 16.08 -0.26 -17.10
N ILE A 98 17.28 -0.03 -16.56
CA ILE A 98 18.50 0.27 -17.34
C ILE A 98 19.18 -1.03 -17.82
N ARG A 99 19.19 -2.06 -16.99
CA ARG A 99 19.95 -3.32 -17.16
C ARG A 99 19.02 -4.54 -17.00
N PRO A 100 17.97 -4.70 -17.81
CA PRO A 100 16.96 -5.74 -17.60
C PRO A 100 17.52 -7.17 -17.57
N GLU A 101 18.61 -7.43 -18.32
CA GLU A 101 19.24 -8.76 -18.38
C GLU A 101 20.30 -9.00 -17.29
N THR A 102 20.80 -7.94 -16.63
CA THR A 102 21.98 -8.02 -15.76
C THR A 102 21.83 -7.28 -14.43
N TYR A 103 20.60 -6.93 -14.03
CA TYR A 103 20.35 -6.19 -12.78
C TYR A 103 20.45 -7.02 -11.49
N ARG A 104 20.51 -8.35 -11.61
CA ARG A 104 20.65 -9.28 -10.49
C ARG A 104 22.12 -9.53 -10.22
#